data_AF-A0A9D8C454-F1
#
_entry.id   AF-A0A9D8C454-F1
#
_cell.length_a   1.000
_cell.length_b   1.000
_cell.length_c   1.000
_cell.angle_alpha   90.00
_cell.angle_beta   90.00
_cell.angle_gamma   90.00
#
_symmetry.space_group_name_H-M   'P 1'
#
loop_
_entity.id
_entity.type
_entity.pdbx_description
1 polymer ?
#
loop_
_entity_poly.entity_id
_entity_poly.type
_entity_poly.pdbx_seq_one_letter_code
_entity_poly.pdbx_strand_id
1 'polypeptide(L)' 'MTKPNTFRPGERVEFRVGSPWAGQIGTVVEQQGFAVTVHLDGTDEEENVTLDAAWIERVGA' A
#
# COMPACT_ATOMS: atom_id res chain seq x y z
N MET A 1 -10.83 -9.67 -17.95
CA MET A 1 -10.35 -8.50 -17.18
C MET A 1 -10.08 -8.97 -15.77
N THR A 2 -8.82 -8.97 -15.34
CA THR A 2 -8.43 -9.22 -13.94
C THR A 2 -9.06 -8.12 -13.08
N LYS A 3 -9.76 -8.48 -12.01
CA LYS A 3 -10.30 -7.49 -11.07
C LYS A 3 -9.14 -6.66 -10.52
N PRO A 4 -9.29 -5.33 -10.36
CA PRO A 4 -8.29 -4.53 -9.67
C PRO A 4 -8.09 -5.11 -8.27
N ASN A 5 -6.84 -5.16 -7.79
CA ASN A 5 -6.59 -5.39 -6.38
C ASN A 5 -7.22 -4.22 -5.62
N THR A 6 -8.40 -4.45 -5.03
CA THR A 6 -9.10 -3.46 -4.22
C THR A 6 -8.67 -3.68 -2.78
N PHE A 7 -8.11 -2.66 -2.18
CA PHE A 7 -7.73 -2.55 -0.78
C PHE A 7 -8.73 -1.70 -0.02
N ARG A 8 -8.80 -1.88 1.31
CA ARG A 8 -9.67 -1.14 2.20
C ARG A 8 -8.85 -0.29 3.18
N PRO A 9 -9.34 0.90 3.58
CA PRO A 9 -8.76 1.64 4.69
C PRO A 9 -8.56 0.74 5.92
N GLY A 10 -7.37 0.80 6.52
CA GLY A 10 -6.95 -0.01 7.66
C GLY A 10 -6.32 -1.36 7.32
N GLU A 11 -6.29 -1.79 6.06
CA GLU A 11 -5.57 -3.02 5.68
C GLU A 11 -4.05 -2.82 5.76
N ARG A 12 -3.34 -3.80 6.34
CA ARG A 12 -1.87 -3.83 6.32
C ARG A 12 -1.37 -4.42 5.01
N VAL A 13 -0.41 -3.73 4.41
CA VAL A 13 0.16 -4.07 3.10
C VAL A 13 1.67 -3.97 3.13
N GLU A 14 2.33 -4.81 2.35
CA GLU A 14 3.77 -4.78 2.11
C GLU A 14 4.03 -4.26 0.70
N PHE A 15 5.07 -3.45 0.57
CA PHE A 15 5.47 -2.88 -0.70
C PHE A 15 6.36 -3.86 -1.47
N ARG A 16 5.99 -4.13 -2.72
CA ARG A 16 6.69 -5.08 -3.59
C ARG A 16 8.07 -4.59 -3.98
N VAL A 17 8.93 -5.55 -4.33
CA VAL A 17 10.24 -5.31 -4.94
C VAL A 17 10.08 -4.50 -6.23
N GLY A 18 10.75 -3.36 -6.30
CA GLY A 18 10.66 -2.40 -7.40
C GLY A 18 10.14 -1.03 -6.98
N SER A 19 9.39 -0.93 -5.86
CA SER A 19 8.99 0.34 -5.25
C SER A 19 10.13 1.00 -4.48
N PRO A 20 10.14 2.34 -4.31
CA PRO A 20 11.07 3.03 -3.42
C PRO A 20 11.02 2.54 -1.96
N TRP A 21 9.89 1.96 -1.56
CA TRP A 21 9.62 1.47 -0.20
C TRP A 21 9.59 -0.07 -0.12
N ALA A 22 10.21 -0.77 -1.08
CA ALA A 22 10.17 -2.23 -1.14
C ALA A 22 10.57 -2.89 0.20
N GLY A 23 9.74 -3.83 0.67
CA GLY A 23 9.92 -4.51 1.96
C GLY A 23 9.47 -3.71 3.18
N GLN A 24 8.98 -2.48 3.02
CA GLN A 24 8.29 -1.77 4.08
C GLN A 24 6.85 -2.25 4.20
N ILE A 25 6.30 -2.08 5.40
CA ILE A 25 4.89 -2.33 5.72
C ILE A 25 4.22 -0.98 5.91
N GLY A 26 2.98 -0.87 5.44
CA GLY A 26 2.15 0.27 5.74
C GLY A 26 0.69 -0.10 5.90
N THR A 27 -0.10 0.90 6.27
CA THR A 27 -1.54 0.79 6.47
C THR A 27 -2.26 1.59 5.39
N VAL A 28 -3.17 0.97 4.66
CA VAL A 28 -3.96 1.64 3.62
C VAL A 28 -4.83 2.71 4.27
N VAL A 29 -4.76 3.93 3.75
CA VAL A 29 -5.58 5.07 4.19
C VAL A 29 -6.82 5.17 3.32
N GLU A 30 -6.64 5.13 2.00
CA GLU A 30 -7.71 5.16 1.01
C GLU A 30 -7.27 4.56 -0.32
N GLN A 31 -8.24 4.20 -1.17
CA GLN A 31 -7.98 3.82 -2.56
C GLN A 31 -8.99 4.49 -3.48
N GLN A 32 -8.48 5.09 -4.56
CA GLN A 32 -9.27 5.70 -5.63
C GLN A 32 -8.89 5.05 -6.98
N GLY A 33 -9.72 4.12 -7.44
CA GLY A 33 -9.44 3.36 -8.66
C GLY A 33 -8.20 2.48 -8.50
N PHE A 34 -7.15 2.75 -9.27
CA PHE A 34 -5.87 2.04 -9.21
C PHE A 34 -4.87 2.68 -8.24
N ALA A 35 -5.09 3.94 -7.82
CA ALA A 35 -4.21 4.63 -6.89
C ALA A 35 -4.60 4.31 -5.45
N VAL A 36 -3.62 3.93 -4.63
CA VAL A 36 -3.77 3.64 -3.20
C VAL A 36 -2.85 4.56 -2.40
N THR A 37 -3.41 5.15 -1.35
CA THR A 37 -2.65 5.91 -0.37
C THR A 37 -2.37 5.01 0.82
N VAL A 38 -1.10 4.90 1.19
CA VAL A 38 -0.63 4.05 2.29
C VAL A 38 0.17 4.92 3.26
N HIS A 39 -0.14 4.79 4.54
CA HIS A 39 0.65 5.33 5.63
C HIS A 39 1.79 4.36 5.93
N LEU A 40 3.04 4.80 5.91
CA LEU A 40 4.18 3.93 6.20
C LEU A 40 4.32 3.68 7.70
N ASP A 41 4.44 2.42 8.11
CA ASP A 41 4.61 2.07 9.52
C ASP A 41 6.09 2.26 9.93
N GLY A 42 6.36 3.01 11.00
CA GLY A 42 7.67 3.03 11.65
C GLY A 42 8.72 3.99 11.07
N THR A 43 8.31 4.92 10.21
CA THR A 43 9.11 6.09 9.87
C THR A 43 8.97 7.16 10.96
N ASP A 44 10.06 7.85 11.33
CA ASP A 44 10.03 8.95 12.32
C ASP A 44 9.14 10.13 11.88
N GLU A 45 8.85 10.20 10.58
CA GLU A 45 7.91 11.15 9.97
C GLU A 45 6.67 10.38 9.51
N GLU A 46 5.47 10.86 9.86
CA GLU A 46 4.21 10.31 9.36
C GLU A 46 4.12 10.54 7.84
N GLU A 47 4.63 9.59 7.05
CA GLU A 47 4.67 9.68 5.59
C GLU A 47 3.51 8.89 4.97
N ASN A 48 2.62 9.62 4.29
CA ASN A 48 1.60 9.03 3.42
C ASN A 48 2.12 9.03 1.98
N VAL A 49 2.11 7.85 1.36
CA VAL A 49 2.57 7.66 0.00
C VAL A 49 1.41 7.23 -0.89
N THR A 50 1.31 7.83 -2.08
CA THR A 50 0.31 7.44 -3.09
C THR A 50 1.00 6.72 -4.23
N LEU A 51 0.54 5.51 -4.55
CA LEU A 51 1.12 4.64 -5.56
C LEU A 51 0.05 3.78 -6.24
N ASP A 52 0.43 3.04 -7.28
CA ASP A 52 -0.47 2.08 -7.90
C ASP A 52 -0.63 0.84 -7.03
N ALA A 53 -1.88 0.38 -6.84
CA ALA A 53 -2.26 -0.79 -6.05
C ALA A 53 -1.58 -2.09 -6.51
N ALA A 54 -1.04 -2.15 -7.73
CA ALA A 54 -0.25 -3.27 -8.22
C ALA A 54 1.12 -3.41 -7.54
N TRP A 55 1.60 -2.37 -6.85
CA TRP A 55 2.92 -2.31 -6.21
C TRP A 55 2.91 -2.73 -4.74
N ILE A 56 1.75 -3.10 -4.21
CA ILE A 56 1.59 -3.56 -2.83
C ILE A 56 0.90 -4.92 -2.79
N GLU A 57 1.05 -5.62 -1.68
CA GLU A 57 0.37 -6.88 -1.39
C GLU A 57 -0.13 -6.93 0.05
N ARG A 58 -1.18 -7.72 0.31
CA ARG A 58 -1.74 -7.84 1.67
C ARG A 58 -0.80 -8.65 2.55
N VAL A 59 -0.54 -8.16 3.76
CA VAL A 59 0.19 -8.91 4.78
C VAL A 59 -0.80 -9.77 5.58
N GLY A 60 -0.52 -11.07 5.70
CA GLY A 60 -1.26 -11.98 6.58
C GLY A 60 -2.58 -12.53 6.01
N ALA A 61 -2.55 -13.06 4.78
CA ALA A 61 -3.62 -13.93 4.26
C ALA A 61 -3.67 -15.29 4.98
#